data_AF-A0A928V3Z9-F1
#
_entry.id   AF-A0A928V3Z9-F1
#
_cell.length_a   1.000
_cell.length_b   1.000
_cell.length_c   1.000
_cell.angle_alpha   90.00
_cell.angle_beta   90.00
_cell.angle_gamma   90.00
#
_symmetry.space_group_name_H-M   'P 1'
#
loop_
_entity.id
_entity.type
_entity.pdbx_description
1 polymer ?
#
loop_
_entity_poly.entity_id
_entity_poly.type
_entity_poly.pdbx_seq_one_letter_code
_entity_poly.pdbx_strand_id
1 'polypeptide(L)'
;MSKNFSHTIWLGAGTASTLNAQLESSDYVTLVEARQLAYAHLLKYKNVNIDVLNLLITPDGEKVEFTEYNLAEYSATGKPTGLRKLFPGIKAVKSEHRESYNLTALVGDLSLQDNNNVLIIEIIDIGLPLLENLACSGLLKKFKQIHIQTSATPLYENSPTTGDCTAFMERQGYFIHLTDKSDPDLPLITFQKNPLFEILNEKETHLSNFRKDREDLLEKIDYFQQRLQQTESELSLNIIQLEKKDDTIRELSKALSNEKYNVTTEHKDLLDKVNRLSEKASHIQQQSDIRLEKITELEEKNRILDKEKAEQVEQNKSLMQELLKSEAQIELIKEIMLKE
;
A
#
# COMPACT_ATOMS: atom_id res chain seq x y z
N MET A 1 -47.62 25.01 -33.90
CA MET A 1 -46.16 25.14 -33.70
C MET A 1 -45.71 23.92 -32.90
N SER A 2 -44.56 23.32 -33.21
CA SER A 2 -44.07 22.18 -32.43
C SER A 2 -43.75 22.65 -31.01
N LYS A 3 -44.26 21.95 -30.01
CA LYS A 3 -43.84 22.17 -28.62
C LYS A 3 -42.38 21.71 -28.49
N ASN A 4 -41.56 22.56 -27.86
CA ASN A 4 -40.12 22.40 -27.74
C ASN A 4 -39.67 21.98 -26.34
N PHE A 5 -40.51 22.19 -25.32
CA PHE A 5 -40.20 21.90 -23.92
C PHE A 5 -41.33 21.13 -23.24
N SER A 6 -40.94 20.24 -22.31
CA SER A 6 -41.88 19.39 -21.58
C SER A 6 -42.61 20.19 -20.48
N HIS A 7 -41.89 21.07 -19.77
CA HIS A 7 -42.46 21.92 -18.73
C HIS A 7 -41.75 23.28 -18.68
N THR A 8 -42.51 24.38 -18.54
CA THR A 8 -41.99 25.70 -18.20
C THR A 8 -42.43 26.12 -16.80
N ILE A 9 -41.49 26.43 -15.93
CA ILE A 9 -41.74 27.00 -14.60
C ILE A 9 -41.35 28.47 -14.65
N TRP A 10 -42.28 29.37 -14.35
CA TRP A 10 -42.03 30.82 -14.38
C TRP A 10 -42.28 31.43 -13.00
N LEU A 11 -41.19 31.85 -12.35
CA LEU A 11 -41.18 32.51 -11.05
C LEU A 11 -41.21 34.03 -11.22
N GLY A 12 -42.07 34.71 -10.46
CA GLY A 12 -42.26 36.15 -10.59
C GLY A 12 -43.01 36.52 -11.87
N ALA A 13 -43.94 35.67 -12.32
CA ALA A 13 -44.55 35.76 -13.65
C ALA A 13 -45.31 37.07 -13.92
N GLY A 14 -45.63 37.86 -12.90
CA GLY A 14 -46.26 39.17 -13.04
C GLY A 14 -47.56 39.08 -13.82
N THR A 15 -47.59 39.70 -15.00
CA THR A 15 -48.75 39.65 -15.91
C THR A 15 -48.55 38.71 -17.09
N ALA A 16 -47.41 38.00 -17.15
CA ALA A 16 -46.96 37.13 -18.23
C ALA A 16 -46.85 37.83 -19.59
N SER A 17 -46.44 39.10 -19.61
CA SER A 17 -46.39 39.92 -20.83
C SER A 17 -45.10 39.74 -21.65
N THR A 18 -43.99 39.33 -21.02
CA THR A 18 -42.65 39.35 -21.61
C THR A 18 -42.33 38.12 -22.48
N LEU A 19 -42.87 36.95 -22.14
CA LEU A 19 -42.47 35.67 -22.75
C LEU A 19 -43.65 34.79 -23.23
N ASN A 20 -44.64 35.40 -23.89
CA ASN A 20 -45.80 34.66 -24.42
C ASN A 20 -45.43 33.48 -25.35
N ALA A 21 -44.39 33.63 -26.17
CA ALA A 21 -43.93 32.55 -27.06
C ALA A 21 -43.45 31.31 -26.29
N GLN A 22 -42.98 31.47 -25.05
CA GLN A 22 -42.53 30.35 -24.21
C GLN A 22 -43.69 29.58 -23.60
N LEU A 23 -44.82 30.25 -23.34
CA LEU A 23 -46.07 29.61 -22.93
C LEU A 23 -46.62 28.70 -24.03
N GLU A 24 -46.51 29.13 -25.28
CA GLU A 24 -47.01 28.37 -26.44
C GLU A 24 -46.09 27.21 -26.86
N SER A 25 -44.81 27.26 -26.48
CA SER A 25 -43.80 26.26 -26.85
C SER A 25 -43.66 25.11 -25.85
N SER A 26 -44.43 25.10 -24.76
CA SER A 26 -44.32 24.10 -23.68
C SER A 26 -45.51 23.15 -23.62
N ASP A 27 -45.28 21.91 -23.17
CA ASP A 27 -46.36 20.96 -22.91
C ASP A 27 -47.19 21.35 -21.71
N TYR A 28 -46.52 21.66 -20.60
CA TYR A 28 -47.10 22.16 -19.36
C TYR A 28 -46.42 23.45 -18.93
N VAL A 29 -47.16 24.31 -18.23
CA VAL A 29 -46.64 25.56 -17.68
C VAL A 29 -47.10 25.70 -16.23
N THR A 30 -46.19 26.13 -15.35
CA THR A 30 -46.50 26.54 -13.99
C THR A 30 -46.08 27.99 -13.80
N LEU A 31 -47.07 28.87 -13.66
CA LEU A 31 -46.88 30.29 -13.39
C LEU A 31 -46.95 30.53 -11.88
N VAL A 32 -45.92 31.17 -11.33
CA VAL A 32 -45.81 31.43 -9.89
C VAL A 32 -45.66 32.93 -9.66
N GLU A 33 -46.57 33.49 -8.85
CA GLU A 33 -46.59 34.92 -8.53
C GLU A 33 -47.01 35.15 -7.08
N ALA A 34 -46.22 35.93 -6.35
CA ALA A 34 -46.46 36.21 -4.94
C ALA A 34 -47.54 37.28 -4.72
N ARG A 35 -47.63 38.27 -5.63
CA ARG A 35 -48.51 39.45 -5.51
C ARG A 35 -49.93 39.12 -5.93
N GLN A 36 -50.88 39.42 -5.05
CA GLN A 36 -52.29 39.03 -5.24
C GLN A 36 -52.91 39.57 -6.53
N LEU A 37 -52.65 40.83 -6.87
CA LEU A 37 -53.22 41.46 -8.07
C LEU A 37 -52.67 40.86 -9.37
N ALA A 38 -51.36 40.61 -9.42
CA ALA A 38 -50.71 39.99 -10.56
C ALA A 38 -51.16 38.52 -10.70
N TYR A 39 -51.22 37.77 -9.60
CA TYR A 39 -51.79 36.42 -9.58
C TYR A 39 -53.23 36.37 -10.11
N ALA A 40 -54.10 37.29 -9.66
CA ALA A 40 -55.48 37.38 -10.14
C ALA A 40 -55.55 37.63 -11.65
N HIS A 41 -54.63 38.44 -12.20
CA HIS A 41 -54.50 38.63 -13.64
C HIS A 41 -54.04 37.35 -14.36
N LEU A 42 -53.12 36.58 -13.78
CA LEU A 42 -52.62 35.34 -14.38
C LEU A 42 -53.68 34.22 -14.46
N LEU A 43 -54.72 34.25 -13.61
CA LEU A 43 -55.80 33.26 -13.65
C LEU A 43 -56.50 33.16 -15.01
N LYS A 44 -56.45 34.20 -15.84
CA LYS A 44 -56.99 34.17 -17.21
C LYS A 44 -56.25 33.18 -18.13
N TYR A 45 -55.00 32.83 -17.82
CA TYR A 45 -54.21 31.87 -18.58
C TYR A 45 -54.44 30.43 -18.10
N LYS A 46 -55.03 30.24 -16.91
CA LYS A 46 -55.22 28.91 -16.30
C LYS A 46 -56.06 28.02 -17.20
N ASN A 47 -55.53 26.83 -17.51
CA ASN A 47 -56.21 25.80 -18.28
C ASN A 47 -55.65 24.42 -17.91
N VAL A 48 -56.01 23.37 -18.66
CA VAL A 48 -55.56 21.99 -18.38
C VAL A 48 -54.04 21.80 -18.39
N ASN A 49 -53.31 22.63 -19.12
CA ASN A 49 -51.85 22.56 -19.26
C ASN A 49 -51.14 23.75 -18.58
N ILE A 50 -51.87 24.69 -17.99
CA ILE A 50 -51.29 25.88 -17.35
C ILE A 50 -51.83 25.99 -15.94
N ASP A 51 -50.96 25.74 -14.97
CA ASP A 51 -51.21 25.99 -13.56
C ASP A 51 -50.74 27.38 -13.16
N VAL A 52 -51.49 27.99 -12.24
CA VAL A 52 -51.20 29.31 -11.70
C VAL A 52 -51.22 29.21 -10.18
N LEU A 53 -50.08 29.49 -9.55
CA LEU A 53 -49.85 29.34 -8.12
C LEU A 53 -49.57 30.72 -7.49
N ASN A 54 -50.27 31.02 -6.39
CA ASN A 54 -49.98 32.20 -5.58
C ASN A 54 -48.98 31.84 -4.47
N LEU A 55 -47.69 31.79 -4.81
CA LEU A 55 -46.64 31.42 -3.87
C LEU A 55 -45.56 32.51 -3.87
N LEU A 56 -45.05 32.81 -2.68
CA LEU A 56 -43.78 33.52 -2.51
C LEU A 56 -42.68 32.47 -2.48
N ILE A 57 -41.76 32.50 -3.45
CA ILE A 57 -40.68 31.51 -3.53
C ILE A 57 -39.42 32.07 -2.88
N THR A 58 -38.79 31.29 -2.01
CA THR A 58 -37.47 31.58 -1.43
C THR A 58 -36.60 30.32 -1.42
N PRO A 59 -35.28 30.46 -1.24
CA PRO A 59 -34.37 29.30 -1.16
C PRO A 59 -34.70 28.34 -0.02
N ASP A 60 -35.15 28.86 1.13
CA ASP A 60 -35.32 28.06 2.35
C ASP A 60 -36.78 27.64 2.58
N GLY A 61 -37.75 28.42 2.08
CA GLY A 61 -39.18 28.17 2.30
C GLY A 61 -39.67 28.55 3.70
N GLU A 62 -38.96 29.45 4.37
CA GLU A 62 -39.32 29.93 5.71
C GLU A 62 -40.22 31.17 5.67
N LYS A 63 -40.67 31.62 6.84
CA LYS A 63 -41.39 32.88 6.98
C LYS A 63 -40.44 34.05 6.75
N VAL A 64 -40.73 34.88 5.76
CA VAL A 64 -39.89 36.03 5.36
C VAL A 64 -40.69 37.32 5.33
N GLU A 65 -40.00 38.44 5.52
CA GLU A 65 -40.58 39.76 5.27
C GLU A 65 -40.69 39.99 3.75
N PHE A 66 -41.89 40.31 3.27
CA PHE A 66 -42.14 40.70 1.89
C PHE A 66 -42.65 42.14 1.85
N THR A 67 -41.93 43.00 1.12
CA THR A 67 -42.27 44.41 0.98
C THR A 67 -42.86 44.68 -0.40
N GLU A 68 -44.09 45.20 -0.41
CA GLU A 68 -44.73 45.74 -1.61
C GLU A 68 -44.37 47.22 -1.79
N TYR A 69 -43.98 47.58 -3.01
CA TYR A 69 -43.70 48.97 -3.38
C TYR A 69 -44.80 49.54 -4.28
N ASN A 70 -44.82 50.87 -4.42
CA ASN A 70 -45.73 51.58 -5.32
C ASN A 70 -45.52 51.23 -6.80
N LEU A 71 -44.33 50.73 -7.16
CA LEU A 71 -44.06 50.02 -8.40
C LEU A 71 -44.06 48.53 -8.07
N ALA A 72 -45.21 47.89 -8.29
CA ALA A 72 -45.49 46.57 -7.74
C ALA A 72 -44.55 45.49 -8.30
N GLU A 73 -44.04 45.65 -9.52
CA GLU A 73 -43.06 44.78 -10.19
C GLU A 73 -41.72 44.68 -9.47
N TYR A 74 -41.43 45.62 -8.58
CA TYR A 74 -40.23 45.60 -7.75
C TYR A 74 -40.50 45.18 -6.30
N SER A 75 -41.67 44.60 -6.00
CA SER A 75 -41.96 44.02 -4.69
C SER A 75 -41.06 42.82 -4.45
N ALA A 76 -40.44 42.76 -3.27
CA ALA A 76 -39.32 41.87 -3.02
C ALA A 76 -39.19 41.53 -1.53
N THR A 77 -38.36 40.53 -1.24
CA THR A 77 -37.93 40.20 0.13
C THR A 77 -36.71 41.02 0.56
N GLY A 78 -35.88 41.42 -0.41
CA GLY A 78 -34.71 42.27 -0.18
C GLY A 78 -35.05 43.74 0.04
N LYS A 79 -34.18 44.44 0.79
CA LYS A 79 -34.26 45.90 0.95
C LYS A 79 -33.69 46.59 -0.29
N PRO A 80 -34.32 47.64 -0.83
CA PRO A 80 -33.91 48.23 -2.10
C PRO A 80 -32.72 49.16 -1.87
N THR A 81 -31.64 48.91 -2.59
CA THR A 81 -30.38 49.68 -2.53
C THR A 81 -30.16 50.39 -3.87
N GLY A 82 -29.57 49.70 -4.86
CA GLY A 82 -29.37 50.22 -6.21
C GLY A 82 -30.68 50.57 -6.92
N LEU A 83 -31.77 49.89 -6.58
CA LEU A 83 -33.09 50.17 -7.15
C LEU A 83 -33.56 51.60 -6.91
N ARG A 84 -33.21 52.20 -5.75
CA ARG A 84 -33.57 53.61 -5.46
C ARG A 84 -32.84 54.60 -6.35
N LYS A 85 -31.71 54.21 -6.95
CA LYS A 85 -30.98 55.04 -7.92
C LYS A 85 -31.69 55.02 -9.28
N LEU A 86 -32.19 53.86 -9.70
CA LEU A 86 -32.97 53.71 -10.94
C LEU A 86 -34.36 54.35 -10.82
N PHE A 87 -35.01 54.17 -9.66
CA PHE A 87 -36.36 54.66 -9.40
C PHE A 87 -36.40 55.48 -8.10
N PRO A 88 -36.01 56.77 -8.11
CA PRO A 88 -36.00 57.62 -6.91
C PRO A 88 -37.36 57.77 -6.23
N GLY A 89 -38.45 57.59 -6.98
CA GLY A 89 -39.82 57.64 -6.48
C GLY A 89 -40.34 56.35 -5.83
N ILE A 90 -39.50 55.31 -5.70
CA ILE A 90 -39.92 54.03 -5.13
C ILE A 90 -40.07 54.10 -3.60
N LYS A 91 -41.24 53.67 -3.11
CA LYS A 91 -41.62 53.74 -1.70
C LYS A 91 -42.41 52.50 -1.31
N ALA A 92 -42.10 51.98 -0.13
CA ALA A 92 -42.81 50.85 0.44
C ALA A 92 -44.26 51.27 0.72
N VAL A 93 -45.20 50.47 0.24
CA VAL A 93 -46.63 50.64 0.45
C VAL A 93 -47.09 49.77 1.60
N LYS A 94 -46.57 48.54 1.66
CA LYS A 94 -46.91 47.53 2.66
C LYS A 94 -45.70 46.64 2.92
N SER A 95 -45.45 46.27 4.17
CA SER A 95 -44.52 45.19 4.51
C SER A 95 -45.24 44.22 5.44
N GLU A 96 -45.12 42.93 5.17
CA GLU A 96 -45.72 41.87 5.99
C GLU A 96 -44.86 40.62 5.98
N HIS A 97 -44.94 39.83 7.05
CA HIS A 97 -44.30 38.52 7.08
C HIS A 97 -45.23 37.50 6.43
N ARG A 98 -44.72 36.79 5.41
CA ARG A 98 -45.46 35.77 4.66
C ARG A 98 -44.73 34.44 4.75
N GLU A 99 -45.50 33.37 4.81
CA GLU A 99 -44.96 32.03 4.55
C GLU A 99 -44.49 31.98 3.10
N SER A 100 -43.29 31.45 2.90
CA SER A 100 -42.74 31.21 1.56
C SER A 100 -42.66 29.72 1.27
N TYR A 101 -42.43 29.38 0.01
CA TYR A 101 -42.32 28.01 -0.47
C TYR A 101 -40.93 27.78 -1.05
N ASN A 102 -40.38 26.61 -0.76
CA ASN A 102 -39.06 26.22 -1.21
C ASN A 102 -39.10 25.83 -2.70
N LEU A 103 -38.18 26.36 -3.51
CA LEU A 103 -38.14 26.06 -4.94
C LEU A 103 -37.85 24.58 -5.23
N THR A 104 -36.99 23.92 -4.43
CA THR A 104 -36.69 22.49 -4.62
C THR A 104 -37.90 21.62 -4.30
N ALA A 105 -38.69 21.99 -3.30
CA ALA A 105 -39.95 21.33 -3.00
C ALA A 105 -40.93 21.48 -4.17
N LEU A 106 -41.09 22.70 -4.71
CA LEU A 106 -41.95 22.95 -5.87
C LEU A 106 -41.55 22.10 -7.08
N VAL A 107 -40.26 22.07 -7.42
CA VAL A 107 -39.76 21.26 -8.54
C VAL A 107 -39.95 19.76 -8.27
N GLY A 108 -39.83 19.33 -7.02
CA GLY A 108 -40.13 17.96 -6.59
C GLY A 108 -41.60 17.58 -6.78
N ASP A 109 -42.51 18.45 -6.35
CA ASP A 109 -43.97 18.24 -6.44
C ASP A 109 -44.43 18.14 -7.90
N LEU A 110 -43.83 18.93 -8.80
CA LEU A 110 -44.12 18.89 -10.23
C LEU A 110 -43.64 17.61 -10.93
N SER A 111 -42.81 16.79 -10.28
CA SER A 111 -42.39 15.47 -10.77
C SER A 111 -41.87 15.49 -12.21
N LEU A 112 -40.96 16.43 -12.52
CA LEU A 112 -40.42 16.62 -13.88
C LEU A 112 -39.75 15.34 -14.40
N GLN A 113 -40.25 14.82 -15.53
CA GLN A 113 -39.89 13.50 -16.06
C GLN A 113 -38.52 13.48 -16.75
N ASP A 114 -38.15 14.55 -17.42
CA ASP A 114 -36.93 14.64 -18.23
C ASP A 114 -36.06 15.86 -17.84
N ASN A 115 -35.10 16.22 -18.70
CA ASN A 115 -34.30 17.43 -18.57
C ASN A 115 -34.67 18.51 -19.59
N ASN A 116 -35.72 18.32 -20.39
CA ASN A 116 -36.15 19.21 -21.45
C ASN A 116 -37.15 20.26 -20.92
N ASN A 117 -36.82 20.85 -19.78
CA ASN A 117 -37.66 21.84 -19.08
C ASN A 117 -37.00 23.22 -19.12
N VAL A 118 -37.81 24.24 -18.86
CA VAL A 118 -37.39 25.64 -18.80
C VAL A 118 -37.72 26.21 -17.42
N LEU A 119 -36.77 26.94 -16.85
CA LEU A 119 -37.00 27.77 -15.67
C LEU A 119 -36.87 29.23 -16.07
N ILE A 120 -37.84 30.07 -15.68
CA ILE A 120 -37.81 31.52 -15.87
C ILE A 120 -37.86 32.15 -14.49
N ILE A 121 -36.90 33.02 -14.20
CA ILE A 121 -36.78 33.72 -12.92
C ILE A 121 -36.81 35.22 -13.18
N GLU A 122 -37.98 35.83 -12.99
CA GLU A 122 -38.18 37.29 -12.97
C GLU A 122 -38.29 37.79 -11.52
N ILE A 123 -37.50 37.18 -10.62
CA ILE A 123 -37.34 37.60 -9.22
C ILE A 123 -35.92 38.13 -9.05
N ILE A 124 -35.79 39.45 -8.99
CA ILE A 124 -34.51 40.17 -9.13
C ILE A 124 -33.65 40.07 -7.85
N ASP A 125 -34.26 40.14 -6.67
CA ASP A 125 -33.54 40.22 -5.39
C ASP A 125 -32.83 38.91 -5.02
N ILE A 126 -33.47 37.77 -5.30
CA ILE A 126 -33.00 36.43 -4.87
C ILE A 126 -32.80 35.43 -6.01
N GLY A 127 -32.69 35.90 -7.27
CA GLY A 127 -32.59 35.02 -8.43
C GLY A 127 -31.43 34.01 -8.40
N LEU A 128 -30.22 34.44 -8.00
CA LEU A 128 -29.06 33.55 -7.85
C LEU A 128 -29.19 32.59 -6.65
N PRO A 129 -29.55 33.03 -5.43
CA PRO A 129 -29.81 32.12 -4.31
C PRO A 129 -30.78 30.98 -4.66
N LEU A 130 -31.81 31.24 -5.46
CA LEU A 130 -32.73 30.21 -5.95
C LEU A 130 -32.04 29.17 -6.84
N LEU A 131 -31.15 29.61 -7.74
CA LEU A 131 -30.37 28.73 -8.60
C LEU A 131 -29.33 27.92 -7.81
N GLU A 132 -28.68 28.53 -6.82
CA GLU A 132 -27.76 27.85 -5.92
C GLU A 132 -28.45 26.73 -5.14
N ASN A 133 -29.66 27.00 -4.62
CA ASN A 133 -30.48 26.00 -3.94
C ASN A 133 -30.88 24.82 -4.85
N LEU A 134 -31.22 25.09 -6.11
CA LEU A 134 -31.47 24.05 -7.11
C LEU A 134 -30.20 23.25 -7.49
N ALA A 135 -29.03 23.87 -7.51
CA ALA A 135 -27.77 23.18 -7.79
C ALA A 135 -27.38 22.26 -6.62
N CYS A 136 -27.46 22.74 -5.38
CA CYS A 136 -27.14 21.97 -4.18
C CYS A 136 -28.03 20.72 -4.02
N SER A 137 -29.30 20.80 -4.44
CA SER A 137 -30.23 19.66 -4.47
C SER A 137 -30.06 18.74 -5.69
N GLY A 138 -29.16 19.09 -6.62
CA GLY A 138 -28.96 18.35 -7.86
C GLY A 138 -30.14 18.42 -8.84
N LEU A 139 -31.09 19.33 -8.62
CA LEU A 139 -32.28 19.52 -9.46
C LEU A 139 -32.04 20.49 -10.63
N LEU A 140 -31.00 21.32 -10.57
CA LEU A 140 -30.66 22.24 -11.67
C LEU A 140 -30.49 21.52 -13.02
N LYS A 141 -30.07 20.25 -13.02
CA LYS A 141 -29.92 19.42 -14.22
C LYS A 141 -31.24 19.06 -14.93
N LYS A 142 -32.40 19.33 -14.31
CA LYS A 142 -33.73 19.11 -14.89
C LYS A 142 -34.10 20.18 -15.92
N PHE A 143 -33.36 21.27 -15.98
CA PHE A 143 -33.62 22.36 -16.91
C PHE A 143 -32.62 22.32 -18.05
N LYS A 144 -33.12 22.38 -19.28
CA LYS A 144 -32.31 22.54 -20.49
C LYS A 144 -31.96 24.01 -20.70
N GLN A 145 -32.86 24.89 -20.28
CA GLN A 145 -32.75 26.32 -20.47
C GLN A 145 -33.25 27.05 -19.23
N ILE A 146 -32.54 28.12 -18.88
CA ILE A 146 -32.85 28.96 -17.72
C ILE A 146 -32.84 30.41 -18.17
N HIS A 147 -33.92 31.12 -17.92
CA HIS A 147 -34.00 32.56 -18.10
C HIS A 147 -33.93 33.23 -16.74
N ILE A 148 -33.10 34.25 -16.59
CA ILE A 148 -33.01 35.02 -15.36
C ILE A 148 -32.91 36.51 -15.68
N GLN A 149 -33.77 37.29 -15.04
CA GLN A 149 -33.69 38.75 -15.09
C GLN A 149 -32.66 39.21 -14.07
N THR A 150 -31.69 40.01 -14.52
CA THR A 150 -30.56 40.44 -13.69
C THR A 150 -30.28 41.92 -13.90
N SER A 151 -29.28 42.45 -13.20
CA SER A 151 -28.82 43.83 -13.34
C SER A 151 -27.29 43.91 -13.24
N ALA A 152 -26.70 44.92 -13.86
CA ALA A 152 -25.25 45.12 -13.81
C ALA A 152 -24.73 45.48 -12.41
N THR A 153 -25.60 46.04 -11.56
CA THR A 153 -25.29 46.37 -10.15
C THR A 153 -26.36 45.82 -9.23
N PRO A 154 -26.06 45.51 -7.95
CA PRO A 154 -27.06 45.03 -7.01
C PRO A 154 -28.21 46.04 -6.83
N LEU A 155 -29.44 45.61 -7.07
CA LEU A 155 -30.63 46.47 -6.90
C LEU A 155 -31.22 46.38 -5.49
N TYR A 156 -31.00 45.26 -4.81
CA TYR A 156 -31.37 45.06 -3.42
C TYR A 156 -30.13 44.72 -2.58
N GLU A 157 -30.29 44.77 -1.27
CA GLU A 157 -29.25 44.34 -0.33
C GLU A 157 -28.88 42.88 -0.60
N ASN A 158 -27.59 42.63 -0.84
CA ASN A 158 -27.03 41.32 -1.20
C ASN A 158 -27.62 40.67 -2.46
N SER A 159 -28.35 41.39 -3.31
CA SER A 159 -28.85 40.82 -4.56
C SER A 159 -27.69 40.57 -5.54
N PRO A 160 -27.74 39.49 -6.32
CA PRO A 160 -26.70 39.16 -7.29
C PRO A 160 -26.64 40.16 -8.45
N THR A 161 -25.47 40.27 -9.07
CA THR A 161 -25.31 40.94 -10.36
C THR A 161 -25.42 39.97 -11.52
N THR A 162 -25.53 40.51 -12.73
CA THR A 162 -25.35 39.78 -14.00
C THR A 162 -24.06 38.96 -14.01
N GLY A 163 -22.96 39.53 -13.48
CA GLY A 163 -21.66 38.85 -13.41
C GLY A 163 -21.69 37.64 -12.49
N ASP A 164 -22.30 37.78 -11.31
CA ASP A 164 -22.43 36.69 -10.33
C ASP A 164 -23.26 35.53 -10.89
N CYS A 165 -24.41 35.86 -11.51
CA CYS A 165 -25.27 34.87 -12.15
C CYS A 165 -24.55 34.14 -13.29
N THR A 166 -23.85 34.87 -14.15
CA THR A 166 -23.10 34.29 -15.27
C THR A 166 -22.00 33.34 -14.78
N ALA A 167 -21.17 33.81 -13.85
CA ALA A 167 -20.08 33.01 -13.30
C ALA A 167 -20.59 31.75 -12.59
N PHE A 168 -21.73 31.83 -11.89
CA PHE A 168 -22.37 30.66 -11.30
C PHE A 168 -22.85 29.68 -12.37
N MET A 169 -23.61 30.15 -13.36
CA MET A 169 -24.19 29.31 -14.40
C MET A 169 -23.12 28.61 -15.25
N GLU A 170 -22.02 29.28 -15.57
CA GLU A 170 -20.87 28.69 -16.27
C GLU A 170 -20.24 27.53 -15.46
N ARG A 171 -20.07 27.70 -14.14
CA ARG A 171 -19.62 26.61 -13.26
C ARG A 171 -20.58 25.44 -13.19
N GLN A 172 -21.88 25.67 -13.44
CA GLN A 172 -22.90 24.63 -13.52
C GLN A 172 -23.07 24.03 -14.92
N GLY A 173 -22.20 24.39 -15.87
CA GLY A 173 -22.22 23.83 -17.22
C GLY A 173 -23.24 24.45 -18.17
N TYR A 174 -23.66 25.67 -17.90
CA TYR A 174 -24.49 26.45 -18.79
C TYR A 174 -23.66 27.51 -19.53
N PHE A 175 -24.08 27.87 -20.74
CA PHE A 175 -23.53 29.00 -21.47
C PHE A 175 -24.62 30.01 -21.78
N ILE A 176 -24.25 31.27 -21.95
CA ILE A 176 -25.18 32.31 -22.40
C ILE A 176 -25.56 32.01 -23.85
N HIS A 177 -26.84 31.76 -24.09
CA HIS A 177 -27.41 31.59 -25.42
C HIS A 177 -27.89 32.93 -26.00
N LEU A 178 -28.55 33.74 -25.17
CA LEU A 178 -29.11 35.03 -25.56
C LEU A 178 -29.12 36.00 -24.38
N THR A 179 -28.92 37.29 -24.66
CA THR A 179 -29.19 38.37 -23.72
C THR A 179 -30.15 39.35 -24.36
N ASP A 180 -31.37 39.43 -23.84
CA ASP A 180 -32.32 40.48 -24.20
C ASP A 180 -31.98 41.74 -23.38
N LYS A 181 -31.79 42.86 -24.08
CA LYS A 181 -31.45 44.17 -23.51
C LYS A 181 -32.50 45.22 -23.86
N SER A 182 -33.72 44.78 -24.16
CA SER A 182 -34.87 45.66 -24.38
C SER A 182 -35.09 46.59 -23.18
N ASP A 183 -34.84 46.09 -21.97
CA ASP A 183 -34.52 46.90 -20.79
C ASP A 183 -33.00 46.78 -20.50
N PRO A 184 -32.21 47.85 -20.67
CA PRO A 184 -30.76 47.80 -20.44
C PRO A 184 -30.36 47.73 -18.96
N ASP A 185 -31.23 48.18 -18.06
CA ASP A 185 -30.99 48.15 -16.62
C ASP A 185 -31.36 46.78 -16.03
N LEU A 186 -32.34 46.10 -16.64
CA LEU A 186 -32.87 44.79 -16.24
C LEU A 186 -32.85 43.76 -17.38
N PRO A 187 -31.66 43.43 -17.94
CA PRO A 187 -31.57 42.45 -19.01
C PRO A 187 -32.09 41.07 -18.60
N LEU A 188 -32.70 40.37 -19.56
CA LEU A 188 -33.09 38.98 -19.41
C LEU A 188 -32.04 38.09 -20.09
N ILE A 189 -31.37 37.26 -19.30
CA ILE A 189 -30.31 36.37 -19.78
C ILE A 189 -30.87 34.97 -19.93
N THR A 190 -30.64 34.37 -21.10
CA THR A 190 -30.99 32.98 -21.39
C THR A 190 -29.73 32.14 -21.36
N PHE A 191 -29.69 31.19 -20.42
CA PHE A 191 -28.67 30.18 -20.27
C PHE A 191 -29.14 28.87 -20.89
N GLN A 192 -28.29 28.21 -21.66
CA GLN A 192 -28.55 26.89 -22.23
C GLN A 192 -27.56 25.88 -21.66
N LYS A 193 -28.06 24.70 -21.25
CA LYS A 193 -27.22 23.64 -20.71
C LYS A 193 -26.30 23.10 -21.80
N ASN A 194 -24.99 23.00 -21.51
CA ASN A 194 -24.04 22.35 -22.40
C ASN A 194 -24.22 20.82 -22.31
N PRO A 195 -24.62 20.14 -23.39
CA PRO A 195 -24.85 18.69 -23.37
C PRO A 195 -23.57 17.88 -23.11
N LEU A 196 -22.39 18.47 -23.31
CA LEU A 196 -21.10 17.82 -23.12
C LEU A 196 -20.48 18.08 -21.75
N PHE A 197 -21.09 18.91 -20.89
CA PHE A 197 -20.47 19.33 -19.63
C PHE A 197 -20.26 18.17 -18.65
N GLU A 198 -21.29 17.33 -18.45
CA GLU A 198 -21.19 16.16 -17.56
C GLU A 198 -20.11 15.19 -18.06
N ILE A 199 -20.06 14.97 -19.38
CA ILE A 199 -19.06 14.12 -20.03
C ILE A 199 -17.66 14.71 -19.81
N LEU A 200 -17.49 16.03 -19.96
CA LEU A 200 -16.21 16.70 -19.77
C LEU A 200 -15.73 16.55 -18.32
N ASN A 201 -16.58 16.83 -17.33
CA ASN A 201 -16.24 16.71 -15.91
C ASN A 201 -15.87 15.27 -15.52
N GLU A 202 -16.60 14.27 -16.04
CA GLU A 202 -16.27 12.86 -15.82
C GLU A 202 -14.89 12.53 -16.39
N LYS A 203 -14.60 12.98 -17.62
CA LYS A 203 -13.30 12.75 -18.27
C LYS A 203 -12.17 13.47 -17.57
N GLU A 204 -12.37 14.70 -17.10
CA GLU A 204 -11.37 15.44 -16.32
C GLU A 204 -11.06 14.75 -14.99
N THR A 205 -12.10 14.24 -14.31
CA THR A 205 -11.94 13.44 -13.09
C THR A 205 -11.14 12.17 -13.36
N HIS A 206 -11.47 11.43 -14.42
CA HIS A 206 -10.72 10.23 -14.82
C HIS A 206 -9.26 10.56 -15.18
N LEU A 207 -9.02 11.64 -15.91
CA LEU A 207 -7.65 12.08 -16.25
C LEU A 207 -6.85 12.48 -15.00
N SER A 208 -7.49 13.13 -14.02
CA SER A 208 -6.86 13.46 -12.74
C SER A 208 -6.46 12.20 -11.96
N ASN A 209 -7.35 11.20 -11.91
CA ASN A 209 -7.06 9.92 -11.27
C ASN A 209 -5.93 9.16 -12.00
N PHE A 210 -5.98 9.07 -13.33
CA PHE A 210 -4.90 8.45 -14.10
C PHE A 210 -3.54 9.14 -13.93
N ARG A 211 -3.52 10.47 -13.71
CA ARG A 211 -2.28 11.19 -13.40
C ARG A 211 -1.71 10.79 -12.04
N LYS A 212 -2.55 10.67 -11.02
CA LYS A 212 -2.14 10.19 -9.69
C LYS A 212 -1.62 8.75 -9.76
N ASP A 213 -2.35 7.86 -10.42
CA ASP A 213 -1.92 6.46 -10.57
C ASP A 213 -0.57 6.35 -11.30
N ARG A 214 -0.33 7.21 -12.29
CA ARG A 214 0.95 7.28 -13.00
C ARG A 214 2.09 7.76 -12.09
N GLU A 215 1.84 8.77 -11.25
CA GLU A 215 2.83 9.25 -10.28
C GLU A 215 3.18 8.15 -9.27
N ASP A 216 2.18 7.46 -8.71
CA ASP A 216 2.39 6.33 -7.79
C ASP A 216 3.18 5.18 -8.45
N LEU A 217 2.90 4.89 -9.73
CA LEU A 217 3.63 3.87 -10.48
C LEU A 217 5.09 4.28 -10.74
N LEU A 218 5.36 5.55 -11.02
CA LEU A 218 6.72 6.05 -11.20
C LEU A 218 7.52 5.96 -9.90
N GLU A 219 6.92 6.30 -8.76
CA GLU A 219 7.56 6.13 -7.44
C GLU A 219 7.89 4.65 -7.15
N LYS A 220 6.98 3.73 -7.48
CA LYS A 220 7.23 2.29 -7.34
C LYS A 220 8.36 1.79 -8.24
N ILE A 221 8.43 2.29 -9.48
CA ILE A 221 9.52 1.95 -10.41
C ILE A 221 10.85 2.42 -9.84
N ASP A 222 10.94 3.65 -9.35
CA ASP A 222 12.17 4.18 -8.75
C ASP A 222 12.59 3.37 -7.51
N TYR A 223 11.63 3.06 -6.63
CA TYR A 223 11.87 2.19 -5.47
C TYR A 223 12.42 0.82 -5.86
N PHE A 224 11.83 0.16 -6.88
CA PHE A 224 12.31 -1.14 -7.33
C PHE A 224 13.68 -1.06 -8.02
N GLN A 225 13.97 0.02 -8.75
CA GLN A 225 15.28 0.25 -9.36
C GLN A 225 16.37 0.39 -8.30
N GLN A 226 16.13 1.20 -7.26
CA GLN A 226 17.05 1.35 -6.13
C GLN A 226 17.29 0.01 -5.42
N ARG A 227 16.23 -0.75 -5.17
CA ARG A 227 16.33 -2.07 -4.53
C ARG A 227 17.06 -3.09 -5.38
N LEU A 228 16.85 -3.07 -6.70
CA LEU A 228 17.57 -3.91 -7.65
C LEU A 228 19.07 -3.60 -7.61
N GLN A 229 19.43 -2.31 -7.71
CA GLN A 229 20.82 -1.85 -7.65
C GLN A 229 21.50 -2.23 -6.33
N GLN A 230 20.80 -2.10 -5.20
CA GLN A 230 21.31 -2.53 -3.90
C GLN A 230 21.56 -4.05 -3.87
N THR A 231 20.60 -4.84 -4.36
CA THR A 231 20.72 -6.30 -4.41
C THR A 231 21.87 -6.74 -5.32
N GLU A 232 22.05 -6.09 -6.47
CA GLU A 232 23.18 -6.34 -7.37
C GLU A 232 24.52 -6.03 -6.69
N SER A 233 24.60 -4.94 -5.93
CA SER A 233 25.80 -4.59 -5.16
C SER A 233 26.10 -5.63 -4.08
N GLU A 234 25.09 -6.06 -3.32
CA GLU A 234 25.23 -7.12 -2.30
C GLU A 234 25.66 -8.45 -2.93
N LEU A 235 25.07 -8.83 -4.07
CA LEU A 235 25.45 -10.04 -4.79
C LEU A 235 26.91 -9.99 -5.25
N SER A 236 27.36 -8.84 -5.77
CA SER A 236 28.76 -8.65 -6.18
C SER A 236 29.74 -8.84 -5.01
N LEU A 237 29.40 -8.34 -3.82
CA LEU A 237 30.21 -8.52 -2.62
C LEU A 237 30.24 -9.98 -2.16
N ASN A 238 29.10 -10.67 -2.22
CA ASN A 238 29.02 -12.09 -1.89
C ASN A 238 29.84 -12.96 -2.85
N ILE A 239 29.85 -12.65 -4.14
CA ILE A 239 30.70 -13.35 -5.13
C ILE A 239 32.17 -13.20 -4.74
N ILE A 240 32.64 -11.98 -4.45
CA ILE A 240 34.03 -11.73 -4.01
C ILE A 240 34.36 -12.49 -2.72
N GLN A 241 33.42 -12.59 -1.77
CA GLN A 241 33.64 -13.35 -0.54
C GLN A 241 33.72 -14.87 -0.79
N LEU A 242 32.91 -15.39 -1.72
CA LEU A 242 32.95 -16.80 -2.10
C LEU A 242 34.27 -17.14 -2.79
N GLU A 243 34.77 -16.29 -3.69
CA GLU A 243 36.07 -16.47 -4.34
C GLU A 243 37.21 -16.54 -3.31
N LYS A 244 37.22 -15.65 -2.31
CA LYS A 244 38.20 -15.69 -1.22
C LYS A 244 38.12 -16.98 -0.39
N LYS A 245 36.91 -17.46 -0.12
CA LYS A 245 36.71 -18.73 0.60
C LYS A 245 37.21 -19.91 -0.23
N ASP A 246 36.94 -19.93 -1.53
CA ASP A 246 37.43 -20.96 -2.45
C ASP A 246 38.97 -20.99 -2.50
N ASP A 247 39.62 -19.83 -2.57
CA ASP A 247 41.08 -19.75 -2.52
C ASP A 247 41.63 -20.28 -1.18
N THR A 248 40.98 -19.92 -0.06
CA THR A 248 41.36 -20.44 1.27
C THR A 248 41.20 -21.96 1.34
N ILE A 249 40.12 -22.51 0.78
CA ILE A 249 39.89 -23.96 0.70
C ILE A 249 40.96 -24.64 -0.16
N ARG A 250 41.38 -24.03 -1.27
CA ARG A 250 42.49 -24.55 -2.11
C ARG A 250 43.82 -24.54 -1.36
N GLU A 251 44.12 -23.52 -0.57
CA GLU A 251 45.33 -23.48 0.25
C GLU A 251 45.31 -24.53 1.36
N LEU A 252 44.20 -24.62 2.09
CA LEU A 252 44.01 -25.63 3.15
C LEU A 252 44.08 -27.06 2.61
N SER A 253 43.47 -27.33 1.46
CA SER A 253 43.53 -28.66 0.84
C SER A 253 44.96 -29.03 0.38
N LYS A 254 45.75 -28.08 -0.13
CA LYS A 254 47.18 -28.29 -0.40
C LYS A 254 47.96 -28.57 0.88
N ALA A 255 47.75 -27.78 1.93
CA ALA A 255 48.39 -27.98 3.23
C ALA A 255 48.07 -29.36 3.81
N LEU A 256 46.79 -29.75 3.81
CA LEU A 256 46.32 -31.04 4.29
C LEU A 256 46.91 -32.20 3.46
N SER A 257 47.03 -32.05 2.15
CA SER A 257 47.68 -33.06 1.29
C SER A 257 49.16 -33.23 1.63
N ASN A 258 49.88 -32.14 1.87
CA ASN A 258 51.29 -32.18 2.28
C ASN A 258 51.45 -32.82 3.67
N GLU A 259 50.58 -32.47 4.61
CA GLU A 259 50.61 -33.04 5.96
C GLU A 259 50.28 -34.55 5.92
N LYS A 260 49.29 -34.95 5.13
CA LYS A 260 48.97 -36.36 4.91
C LYS A 260 50.16 -37.12 4.29
N TYR A 261 50.87 -36.52 3.34
CA TYR A 261 52.10 -37.10 2.79
C TYR A 261 53.16 -37.29 3.87
N ASN A 262 53.44 -36.25 4.67
CA ASN A 262 54.41 -36.28 5.75
C ASN A 262 54.07 -37.36 6.80
N VAL A 263 52.83 -37.41 7.26
CA VAL A 263 52.36 -38.43 8.21
C VAL A 263 52.47 -39.83 7.63
N THR A 264 52.17 -39.99 6.33
CA THR A 264 52.32 -41.30 5.67
C THR A 264 53.78 -41.75 5.59
N THR A 265 54.70 -40.82 5.28
CA THR A 265 56.15 -41.11 5.30
C THR A 265 56.65 -41.42 6.70
N GLU A 266 56.25 -40.65 7.72
CA GLU A 266 56.63 -40.91 9.11
C GLU A 266 56.07 -42.25 9.60
N HIS A 267 54.82 -42.56 9.26
CA HIS A 267 54.21 -43.85 9.59
C HIS A 267 54.95 -45.01 8.92
N LYS A 268 55.41 -44.84 7.68
CA LYS A 268 56.23 -45.85 6.99
C LYS A 268 57.58 -46.04 7.68
N ASP A 269 58.26 -44.96 8.03
CA ASP A 269 59.54 -45.02 8.74
C ASP A 269 59.41 -45.66 10.14
N LEU A 270 58.33 -45.35 10.85
CA LEU A 270 57.97 -45.99 12.12
C LEU A 270 57.69 -47.48 11.94
N LEU A 271 56.95 -47.87 10.89
CA LEU A 271 56.67 -49.26 10.58
C LEU A 271 57.97 -50.04 10.27
N ASP A 272 58.87 -49.44 9.48
CA ASP A 272 60.17 -50.02 9.18
C ASP A 272 61.04 -50.16 10.45
N LYS A 273 60.99 -49.18 11.37
CA LYS A 273 61.64 -49.29 12.69
C LYS A 273 61.03 -50.40 13.54
N VAL A 274 59.70 -50.51 13.59
CA VAL A 274 59.01 -51.57 14.34
C VAL A 274 59.39 -52.94 13.78
N ASN A 275 59.42 -53.11 12.46
CA ASN A 275 59.84 -54.36 11.82
C ASN A 275 61.30 -54.73 12.18
N ARG A 276 62.23 -53.76 12.10
CA ARG A 276 63.64 -53.99 12.51
C ARG A 276 63.77 -54.34 14.00
N LEU A 277 62.99 -53.70 14.87
CA LEU A 277 62.99 -54.02 16.29
C LEU A 277 62.38 -55.40 16.55
N SER A 278 61.34 -55.79 15.81
CA SER A 278 60.74 -57.13 15.86
C SER A 278 61.73 -58.21 15.40
N GLU A 279 62.44 -57.99 14.29
CA GLU A 279 63.51 -58.88 13.82
C GLU A 279 64.63 -59.01 14.86
N LYS A 280 65.06 -57.89 15.46
CA LYS A 280 66.05 -57.91 16.55
C LYS A 280 65.53 -58.67 17.78
N ALA A 281 64.27 -58.46 18.16
CA ALA A 281 63.66 -59.16 19.28
C ALA A 281 63.57 -60.66 19.01
N SER A 282 63.18 -61.07 17.79
CA SER A 282 63.18 -62.47 17.36
C SER A 282 64.59 -63.07 17.36
N HIS A 283 65.59 -62.32 16.92
CA HIS A 283 66.98 -62.78 16.94
C HIS A 283 67.52 -62.92 18.37
N ILE A 284 67.20 -61.97 19.26
CA ILE A 284 67.54 -62.06 20.68
C ILE A 284 66.80 -63.24 21.33
N GLN A 285 65.54 -63.48 20.99
CA GLN A 285 64.78 -64.62 21.48
C GLN A 285 65.44 -65.93 21.04
N GLN A 286 65.78 -66.09 19.76
CA GLN A 286 66.52 -67.25 19.26
C GLN A 286 67.87 -67.42 19.96
N GLN A 287 68.62 -66.35 20.16
CA GLN A 287 69.88 -66.41 20.91
C GLN A 287 69.66 -66.80 22.37
N SER A 288 68.59 -66.33 23.00
CA SER A 288 68.21 -66.70 24.36
C SER A 288 67.84 -68.19 24.43
N ASP A 289 67.07 -68.70 23.47
CA ASP A 289 66.67 -70.11 23.40
C ASP A 289 67.90 -70.99 23.20
N ILE A 290 68.82 -70.64 22.29
CA ILE A 290 70.10 -71.35 22.09
C ILE A 290 70.96 -71.31 23.37
N ARG A 291 71.01 -70.16 24.06
CA ARG A 291 71.74 -70.05 25.34
C ARG A 291 71.09 -70.91 26.42
N LEU A 292 69.77 -70.95 26.48
CA LEU A 292 69.03 -71.79 27.42
C LEU A 292 69.33 -73.27 27.16
N GLU A 293 69.29 -73.68 25.89
CA GLU A 293 69.63 -75.04 25.45
C GLU A 293 71.06 -75.42 25.85
N LYS A 294 72.00 -74.50 25.66
CA LYS A 294 73.41 -74.67 26.05
C LYS A 294 73.62 -74.70 27.56
N ILE A 295 72.83 -73.94 28.33
CA ILE A 295 72.83 -74.00 29.79
C ILE A 295 72.31 -75.38 30.22
N THR A 296 71.21 -75.88 29.66
CA THR A 296 70.70 -77.22 29.97
C THR A 296 71.70 -78.32 29.59
N GLU A 297 72.40 -78.21 28.46
CA GLU A 297 73.48 -79.14 28.11
C GLU A 297 74.63 -79.10 29.11
N LEU A 298 75.06 -77.90 29.55
CA LEU A 298 76.12 -77.73 30.53
C LEU A 298 75.71 -78.22 31.92
N GLU A 299 74.44 -78.03 32.31
CA GLU A 299 73.86 -78.56 33.54
C GLU A 299 73.85 -80.09 33.52
N GLU A 300 73.42 -80.73 32.42
CA GLU A 300 73.46 -82.19 32.30
C GLU A 300 74.90 -82.71 32.28
N LYS A 301 75.82 -81.99 31.62
CA LYS A 301 77.25 -82.34 31.61
C LYS A 301 77.90 -82.19 32.98
N ASN A 302 77.54 -81.16 33.74
CA ASN A 302 77.95 -81.02 35.14
C ASN A 302 77.37 -82.12 36.01
N ARG A 303 76.11 -82.52 35.78
CA ARG A 303 75.49 -83.64 36.50
C ARG A 303 76.20 -84.97 36.23
N ILE A 304 76.62 -85.20 34.99
CA ILE A 304 77.45 -86.36 34.62
C ILE A 304 78.82 -86.28 35.29
N LEU A 305 79.49 -85.13 35.25
CA LEU A 305 80.79 -84.93 35.90
C LEU A 305 80.72 -85.07 37.42
N ASP A 306 79.67 -84.58 38.08
CA ASP A 306 79.46 -84.76 39.51
C ASP A 306 79.23 -86.24 39.86
N LYS A 307 78.58 -87.00 38.97
CA LYS A 307 78.40 -88.44 39.11
C LYS A 307 79.72 -89.20 38.92
N GLU A 308 80.50 -88.86 37.90
CA GLU A 308 81.85 -89.40 37.68
C GLU A 308 82.80 -89.06 38.84
N LYS A 309 82.70 -87.84 39.39
CA LYS A 309 83.47 -87.41 40.56
C LYS A 309 83.07 -88.17 41.82
N ALA A 310 81.77 -88.43 42.02
CA ALA A 310 81.29 -89.29 43.11
C ALA A 310 81.83 -90.72 42.97
N GLU A 311 81.76 -91.31 41.77
CA GLU A 311 82.29 -92.63 41.47
C GLU A 311 83.82 -92.71 41.66
N GLN A 312 84.57 -91.68 41.26
CA GLN A 312 86.01 -91.58 41.51
C GLN A 312 86.35 -91.44 42.99
N VAL A 313 85.57 -90.68 43.75
CA VAL A 313 85.75 -90.56 45.20
C VAL A 313 85.48 -91.90 45.88
N GLU A 314 84.48 -92.66 45.42
CA GLU A 314 84.17 -94.00 45.94
C GLU A 314 85.26 -95.02 45.57
N GLN A 315 85.77 -94.99 44.34
CA GLN A 315 86.92 -95.79 43.92
C GLN A 315 88.17 -95.46 44.74
N ASN A 316 88.50 -94.17 44.93
CA ASN A 316 89.64 -93.77 45.76
C ASN A 316 89.46 -94.19 47.23
N LYS A 317 88.24 -94.18 47.75
CA LYS A 317 87.95 -94.64 49.12
C LYS A 317 88.13 -96.16 49.24
N SER A 318 87.72 -96.92 48.22
CA SER A 318 87.95 -98.37 48.12
C SER A 318 89.44 -98.72 48.03
N LEU A 319 90.17 -98.03 47.14
CA LEU A 319 91.62 -98.19 46.99
C LEU A 319 92.39 -97.83 48.26
N MET A 320 91.96 -96.77 48.97
CA MET A 320 92.61 -96.38 50.22
C MET A 320 92.33 -97.37 51.36
N GLN A 321 91.15 -98.02 51.38
CA GLN A 321 90.88 -99.13 52.30
C GLN A 321 91.69 -100.38 51.97
N GLU A 322 91.96 -100.68 50.69
CA GLU A 322 92.85 -101.77 50.29
C GLU A 322 94.33 -101.47 50.62
N LEU A 323 94.76 -100.21 50.46
CA LEU A 323 96.10 -99.76 50.87
C LEU A 323 96.31 -99.88 52.37
N LEU A 324 95.34 -99.46 53.18
CA LEU A 324 95.39 -99.60 54.65
C LEU A 324 95.42 -101.08 55.09
N LYS A 325 94.68 -101.97 54.41
CA LYS A 325 94.76 -103.42 54.67
C LYS A 325 96.13 -103.99 54.30
N SER A 326 96.74 -103.51 53.22
CA SER A 326 98.06 -103.95 52.77
C SER A 326 99.19 -103.43 53.66
N GLU A 327 99.11 -102.18 54.14
CA GLU A 327 100.05 -101.63 55.12
C GLU A 327 99.99 -102.37 56.45
N ALA A 328 98.79 -102.69 56.95
CA ALA A 328 98.64 -103.48 58.18
C ALA A 328 99.21 -104.91 58.05
N GLN A 329 99.11 -105.53 56.86
CA GLN A 329 99.73 -106.84 56.60
C GLN A 329 101.27 -106.76 56.52
N ILE A 330 101.82 -105.65 56.03
CA ILE A 330 103.28 -105.46 55.96
C ILE A 330 103.88 -105.18 57.36
N GLU A 331 103.16 -104.46 58.24
CA GLU A 331 103.59 -104.28 59.62
C GLU A 331 103.57 -105.59 60.41
N LEU A 332 102.53 -106.41 60.23
CA LEU A 332 102.40 -107.71 60.92
C LEU A 332 103.50 -108.71 60.49
N ILE A 333 103.92 -108.70 59.22
CA ILE A 333 105.02 -109.55 58.73
C ILE A 333 106.38 -109.07 59.24
N LYS A 334 106.57 -107.75 59.41
CA LYS A 334 107.81 -107.20 59.99
C LYS A 334 107.96 -107.51 61.49
N GLU A 335 106.87 -107.57 62.25
CA GLU A 335 106.93 -107.94 63.67
C GLU A 335 107.21 -109.44 63.91
N ILE A 336 106.83 -110.33 62.97
CA ILE A 336 107.01 -111.78 63.14
C ILE A 336 108.44 -112.24 62.78
N MET A 337 109.17 -111.56 61.89
CA MET A 337 110.50 -111.99 61.44
C MET A 337 111.68 -111.47 62.31
N LEU A 338 111.40 -110.95 63.52
CA LEU A 338 112.41 -110.47 64.48
C LEU A 338 112.49 -111.28 65.79
N LYS A 339 111.96 -112.51 65.89
CA LYS A 339 112.14 -113.38 67.07
C LYS A 339 112.35 -114.86 66.73
N GLU A 340 113.61 -115.23 66.56
CA GLU A 340 114.38 -116.35 67.18
C GLU A 340 115.60 -116.73 66.34
#